data_AF-A0A7I8CVE0-F1
#
_entry.id   AF-A0A7I8CVE0-F1
#
_cell.length_a   1.000
_cell.length_b   1.000
_cell.length_c   1.000
_cell.angle_alpha   90.00
_cell.angle_beta   90.00
_cell.angle_gamma   90.00
#
_symmetry.space_group_name_H-M   'P 1'
#
loop_
_entity.id
_entity.type
_entity.pdbx_description
1 polymer ?
#
loop_
_entity_poly.entity_id
_entity_poly.type
_entity_poly.pdbx_seq_one_letter_code
_entity_poly.pdbx_strand_id
1 'polypeptide(L)'
;MSTDCKLDRIDLRILSQLQKRGRITNVEPADAVGLSPSPCLIRVKRLEKAGYIIGYGAQIQLEKLDDVQIARSSAPRAAAAD
;
A
#
# COMPACT_ATOMS: atom_id res chain seq x y z
N MET A 1 -7.81 11.30 -17.27
CA MET A 1 -8.92 10.46 -16.76
C MET A 1 -8.47 9.81 -15.47
N SER A 2 -8.89 10.35 -14.33
CA SER A 2 -8.78 9.64 -13.06
C SER A 2 -10.10 9.86 -12.33
N THR A 3 -10.99 8.88 -12.43
CA THR A 3 -12.25 8.86 -11.71
C THR A 3 -11.93 8.74 -10.22
N ASP A 4 -12.10 9.84 -9.50
CA ASP A 4 -12.09 9.96 -8.04
C ASP A 4 -13.16 9.03 -7.46
N CYS A 5 -12.84 7.74 -7.35
CA CYS A 5 -13.61 6.82 -6.53
C CYS A 5 -13.21 7.08 -5.08
N LYS A 6 -13.90 8.05 -4.48
CA LYS A 6 -13.72 8.52 -3.10
C LYS A 6 -13.42 7.34 -2.17
N LEU A 7 -12.27 7.37 -1.50
CA LEU A 7 -11.90 6.35 -0.53
C LEU A 7 -12.93 6.32 0.61
N ASP A 8 -13.44 5.13 0.91
CA ASP A 8 -14.30 4.93 2.07
C ASP A 8 -13.44 4.68 3.34
N ARG A 9 -14.05 4.82 4.52
CA ARG A 9 -13.39 4.60 5.81
C ARG A 9 -12.75 3.22 5.93
N ILE A 10 -13.39 2.21 5.34
CA ILE A 10 -12.85 0.84 5.30
C ILE A 10 -11.59 0.79 4.45
N ASP A 11 -11.56 1.45 3.29
CA ASP A 11 -10.38 1.47 2.42
C ASP A 11 -9.19 2.12 3.13
N LEU A 12 -9.43 3.23 3.84
CA LEU A 12 -8.40 3.90 4.65
C LEU A 12 -7.87 2.99 5.76
N ARG A 13 -8.74 2.21 6.42
CA ARG A 13 -8.31 1.22 7.42
C ARG A 13 -7.50 0.10 6.79
N ILE A 14 -7.90 -0.42 5.63
CA ILE A 14 -7.15 -1.43 4.88
C ILE A 14 -5.75 -0.90 4.56
N LEU A 15 -5.64 0.31 3.99
CA LEU A 15 -4.35 0.95 3.68
C LEU A 15 -3.49 1.11 4.94
N SER A 16 -4.08 1.56 6.05
CA SER A 16 -3.38 1.71 7.33
C SER A 16 -2.84 0.37 7.86
N GLN A 17 -3.60 -0.71 7.73
CA GLN A 17 -3.16 -2.05 8.15
C GLN A 17 -2.06 -2.58 7.24
N LEU A 18 -2.20 -2.43 5.92
CA LEU A 18 -1.19 -2.87 4.95
C LEU A 18 0.13 -2.11 5.10
N GLN A 19 0.09 -0.81 5.43
CA GLN A 19 1.31 -0.05 5.73
C GLN A 19 2.02 -0.53 7.00
N LYS A 20 1.26 -0.83 8.06
CA LYS A 20 1.83 -1.32 9.32
C LYS A 20 2.40 -2.72 9.20
N ARG A 21 1.80 -3.55 8.34
CA ARG A 21 2.18 -4.94 8.15
C ARG A 21 2.09 -5.28 6.66
N GLY A 22 3.14 -4.97 5.91
CA GLY A 22 3.17 -5.21 4.46
C GLY A 22 3.20 -6.69 4.04
N ARG A 23 3.45 -7.61 4.98
CA ARG A 23 3.59 -9.06 4.72
C ARG A 23 2.33 -9.88 5.02
N ILE A 24 1.22 -9.25 5.42
CA ILE A 24 0.04 -10.04 5.77
C ILE A 24 -0.61 -10.59 4.51
N THR A 25 -0.91 -11.89 4.51
CA THR A 25 -1.89 -12.49 3.61
C THR A 25 -3.26 -11.83 3.80
N ASN A 26 -4.09 -11.75 2.76
CA ASN A 26 -5.39 -11.05 2.74
C ASN A 26 -6.41 -11.46 3.84
N VAL A 27 -6.07 -12.40 4.71
CA VAL A 27 -6.90 -12.94 5.79
C VAL A 27 -6.89 -12.05 7.04
N GLU A 28 -5.74 -11.62 7.57
CA GLU A 28 -5.76 -10.82 8.82
C GLU A 28 -6.27 -9.36 8.66
N PRO A 29 -6.12 -8.67 7.51
CA PRO A 29 -6.71 -7.34 7.35
C PRO A 29 -8.25 -7.40 7.47
N ALA A 30 -8.85 -8.51 7.02
CA ALA A 30 -10.29 -8.70 7.01
C ALA A 30 -10.88 -8.69 8.44
N ASP A 31 -10.26 -9.42 9.36
CA ASP A 31 -10.64 -9.41 10.78
C ASP A 31 -10.45 -8.02 11.41
N ALA A 32 -9.33 -7.35 11.12
CA ALA A 32 -9.02 -6.03 11.67
C ALA A 32 -9.96 -4.91 11.17
N VAL A 33 -10.56 -5.07 9.99
CA VAL A 33 -11.53 -4.13 9.42
C VAL A 33 -13.00 -4.58 9.55
N GLY A 34 -13.26 -5.75 10.12
CA GLY A 34 -14.61 -6.29 10.32
C GLY A 34 -15.28 -6.77 9.03
N LEU A 35 -14.51 -7.29 8.08
CA LEU A 35 -15.00 -7.87 6.82
C LEU A 35 -14.65 -9.35 6.73
N SER A 36 -15.39 -10.09 5.91
CA SER A 36 -14.95 -11.43 5.50
C SER A 36 -13.78 -11.35 4.51
N PRO A 37 -12.98 -12.42 4.34
CA PRO A 37 -11.78 -12.39 3.51
C PRO A 37 -12.05 -12.04 2.03
N SER A 38 -13.18 -12.48 1.48
CA SER A 38 -13.57 -12.25 0.08
C SER A 38 -13.78 -10.76 -0.27
N PRO A 39 -14.66 -10.00 0.43
CA PRO A 39 -14.83 -8.57 0.17
C PRO A 39 -13.59 -7.73 0.50
N CYS A 40 -12.77 -8.14 1.48
CA CYS A 40 -11.49 -7.48 1.76
C CYS A 40 -10.54 -7.57 0.54
N LEU A 41 -10.42 -8.75 -0.05
CA LEU A 41 -9.55 -8.99 -1.21
C LEU A 41 -10.00 -8.18 -2.45
N ILE A 42 -11.31 -8.06 -2.69
CA ILE A 42 -11.85 -7.24 -3.79
C ILE A 42 -11.46 -5.76 -3.60
N ARG A 43 -11.57 -5.25 -2.37
CA ARG A 43 -11.21 -3.86 -2.03
C ARG A 43 -9.72 -3.61 -2.25
N VAL A 44 -8.85 -4.50 -1.78
CA VAL A 44 -7.39 -4.41 -2.00
C VAL A 44 -7.06 -4.37 -3.48
N LYS A 45 -7.61 -5.30 -4.28
CA LYS A 45 -7.41 -5.31 -5.75
C LYS A 45 -7.88 -4.03 -6.42
N ARG A 46 -8.99 -3.44 -5.95
CA ARG A 46 -9.48 -2.15 -6.45
C ARG A 46 -8.49 -1.03 -6.12
N LEU A 47 -7.96 -1.01 -4.90
CA LEU A 47 -6.98 0.00 -4.45
C LEU A 47 -5.64 -0.11 -5.21
N GLU A 48 -5.19 -1.34 -5.50
CA GLU A 48 -4.04 -1.60 -6.38
C GLU A 48 -4.30 -1.11 -7.81
N LYS A 49 -5.44 -1.49 -8.40
CA LYS A 49 -5.80 -1.09 -9.78
C LYS A 49 -5.99 0.42 -9.91
N ALA A 50 -6.46 1.08 -8.85
CA ALA A 50 -6.62 2.53 -8.79
C ALA A 50 -5.30 3.27 -8.50
N GLY A 51 -4.20 2.57 -8.22
CA GLY A 51 -2.89 3.17 -7.96
C GLY A 51 -2.70 3.71 -6.55
N TYR A 52 -3.62 3.44 -5.61
CA TYR A 52 -3.43 3.77 -4.19
C TYR A 52 -2.37 2.87 -3.53
N ILE A 53 -2.21 1.64 -4.02
CA ILE A 53 -1.17 0.71 -3.62
C ILE A 53 -0.24 0.51 -4.81
N ILE A 54 0.97 1.09 -4.73
CA ILE A 54 1.96 1.06 -5.83
C ILE A 54 2.93 -0.13 -5.73
N GLY A 55 2.99 -0.79 -4.58
CA GLY A 55 3.87 -1.93 -4.36
C GLY A 55 3.98 -2.32 -2.89
N TYR A 56 4.62 -3.46 -2.65
CA TYR A 56 4.88 -4.00 -1.33
C TYR A 56 6.38 -4.03 -1.10
N GLY A 57 6.83 -3.42 0.00
CA GLY A 57 8.25 -3.29 0.34
C GLY A 57 8.57 -3.95 1.67
N ALA A 58 9.82 -4.37 1.81
CA ALA A 58 10.38 -4.78 3.09
C ALA A 58 11.15 -3.61 3.72
N GLN A 59 10.95 -3.38 5.01
CA GLN A 59 11.80 -2.48 5.78
C GLN A 59 13.05 -3.25 6.19
N ILE A 60 14.21 -2.80 5.71
CA ILE A 60 15.47 -3.50 5.90
C ILE A 60 16.28 -2.82 7.01
N GLN A 61 16.85 -3.59 7.92
CA GLN A 61 17.83 -3.10 8.89
C GLN A 61 19.19 -3.01 8.20
N LEU A 62 19.58 -1.80 7.77
CA LEU A 62 20.81 -1.59 7.03
C LEU A 62 22.07 -1.97 7.82
N GLU A 63 22.05 -1.85 9.15
CA GLU A 63 23.18 -2.23 10.02
C GLU A 63 23.56 -3.71 9.95
N LYS A 64 22.64 -4.56 9.49
CA LYS A 64 22.87 -6.00 9.30
C LYS A 64 23.31 -6.36 7.89
N LEU A 65 23.33 -5.38 7.00
CA LEU A 65 23.85 -5.55 5.66
C LEU A 65 25.32 -5.10 5.69
N ASP A 66 26.20 -5.87 5.04
CA ASP A 66 27.59 -5.46 4.78
C ASP A 66 27.63 -4.29 3.78
N ASP A 67 28.76 -3.95 3.15
CA ASP A 67 28.92 -2.80 2.23
C ASP A 67 27.73 -2.57 1.27
N VAL A 68 26.82 -1.64 1.64
CA VAL A 68 25.64 -1.29 0.85
C VAL A 68 25.78 0.11 0.29
N GLN A 69 25.75 0.22 -1.03
CA GLN A 69 25.57 1.49 -1.72
C GLN A 69 24.08 1.77 -1.91
N ILE A 70 23.58 2.81 -1.23
CA ILE A 70 22.19 3.26 -1.38
C ILE A 70 22.11 4.26 -2.54
N ALA A 71 21.61 3.81 -3.68
CA ALA A 71 21.27 4.72 -4.79
C ALA A 71 19.87 5.29 -4.57
N ARG A 72 19.77 6.59 -4.29
CA ARG A 72 18.49 7.31 -4.30
C ARG A 72 18.19 7.78 -5.72
N SER A 73 17.28 7.12 -6.42
CA SER A 73 16.68 7.67 -7.63
C SER A 73 15.57 8.65 -7.21
N SER A 74 15.84 9.95 -7.30
CA SER A 74 14.77 10.94 -7.26
C SER A 74 13.95 10.79 -8.54
N ALA A 75 12.82 10.07 -8.48
CA ALA A 75 11.83 10.16 -9.54
C ALA A 75 11.36 11.62 -9.65
N PRO A 76 11.16 12.14 -10.87
CA PRO A 76 10.87 13.55 -11.07
C PRO A 76 9.56 13.90 -10.37
N ARG A 77 9.61 14.93 -9.53
CA ARG A 77 8.43 15.59 -8.98
C ARG A 77 7.57 16.01 -10.17
N ALA A 78 6.54 15.22 -10.48
CA ALA A 78 5.57 15.52 -11.51
C ALA A 78 5.08 16.95 -11.23
N ALA A 79 5.28 17.82 -12.23
CA ALA A 79 4.98 19.23 -12.16
C ALA A 79 3.56 19.44 -11.62
N ALA A 80 3.46 20.33 -10.63
CA ALA A 80 2.20 20.94 -10.27
C ALA A 80 1.62 21.54 -11.56
N ALA A 81 0.45 21.05 -11.97
CA ALA A 81 -0.35 21.69 -13.01
C ALA A 81 -1.07 22.88 -12.37
N ASP A 82 -0.89 24.05 -12.97
CA ASP A 82 -1.63 25.30 -12.74
C ASP A 82 -3.14 25.15 -12.97
#